data_AF-A0A653CIR9-F1
#
_entry.id   AF-A0A653CIR9-F1
#
_cell.length_a   1.000
_cell.length_b   1.000
_cell.length_c   1.000
_cell.angle_alpha   90.00
_cell.angle_beta   90.00
_cell.angle_gamma   90.00
#
_symmetry.space_group_name_H-M   'P 1'
#
loop_
_entity.id
_entity.type
_entity.pdbx_description
1 polymer ?
#
loop_
_entity_poly.entity_id
_entity_poly.type
_entity_poly.pdbx_seq_one_letter_code
_entity_poly.pdbx_strand_id
1 'polypeptide(L)' 'MIVDREHDNYRAIKSVGRCEVVQSFVYLGSLINNSGSCENENRRRIQQARVVITKPTKIWRDHNITKATKMSLVQSLVF' A
#
# COMPACT_ATOMS: atom_id res chain seq x y z
N MET A 1 15.64 -7.79 -2.98
CA MET A 1 14.68 -7.63 -4.09
C MET A 1 15.00 -6.33 -4.79
N ILE A 2 15.00 -6.32 -6.11
CA ILE A 2 15.29 -5.17 -6.97
C ILE A 2 14.07 -4.96 -7.87
N VAL A 3 13.68 -3.70 -8.08
CA VAL A 3 12.65 -3.32 -9.04
C VAL A 3 13.35 -2.62 -10.20
N ASP A 4 13.35 -3.23 -11.38
CA ASP A 4 13.96 -2.67 -12.58
C ASP A 4 12.95 -1.78 -13.31
N ARG A 5 13.09 -0.46 -13.13
CA ARG A 5 12.19 0.52 -13.74
C ARG A 5 12.53 0.86 -15.18
N GLU A 6 13.82 0.89 -15.50
CA GLU A 6 14.30 1.33 -16.82
C GLU A 6 13.87 0.39 -17.93
N HIS A 7 13.79 -0.91 -17.64
CA HIS A 7 13.47 -1.92 -18.65
C HIS A 7 12.15 -2.66 -18.41
N ASP A 8 11.28 -2.16 -17.51
CA ASP A 8 9.99 -2.78 -17.14
C ASP A 8 10.13 -4.29 -16.84
N ASN A 9 11.18 -4.67 -16.10
CA ASN A 9 11.60 -6.07 -15.92
C ASN A 9 11.79 -6.81 -17.25
N TYR A 10 12.80 -6.41 -18.03
CA TYR A 10 13.17 -7.14 -19.24
C TYR A 10 13.33 -8.63 -18.93
N ARG A 11 12.52 -9.47 -19.60
CA ARG A 11 12.23 -10.87 -19.23
C ARG A 11 13.47 -11.77 -19.10
N ALA A 12 14.63 -11.34 -19.59
CA ALA A 12 15.88 -12.06 -19.46
C ALA A 12 16.54 -11.96 -18.07
N ILE A 13 16.30 -10.89 -17.30
CA ILE A 13 16.98 -10.66 -16.02
C ILE A 13 16.04 -11.02 -14.87
N LYS A 14 16.20 -12.24 -14.34
CA LYS A 14 15.47 -12.72 -13.16
C LYS A 14 16.18 -12.38 -11.83
N SER A 15 17.49 -12.14 -11.88
CA SER A 15 18.30 -11.86 -10.71
C SER A 15 19.51 -11.01 -11.07
N VAL A 16 19.90 -10.11 -10.17
CA VAL A 16 21.16 -9.37 -10.20
C VAL A 16 21.97 -9.76 -8.97
N GLY A 17 23.05 -10.52 -9.15
CA GLY A 17 23.81 -11.11 -8.06
C GLY A 17 22.94 -12.03 -7.18
N ARG A 18 22.86 -11.73 -5.88
CA ARG A 18 22.01 -12.46 -4.91
C ARG A 18 20.59 -11.89 -4.77
N CYS A 19 20.26 -10.84 -5.54
CA CYS A 19 18.98 -10.17 -5.45
C CYS A 19 18.05 -10.60 -6.58
N GLU A 20 16.82 -10.99 -6.24
CA GLU A 20 15.74 -11.24 -7.19
C GLU A 20 15.20 -9.93 -7.78
N VAL A 21 14.90 -9.94 -9.09
CA VAL A 21 14.20 -8.84 -9.78
C VAL A 21 12.69 -9.09 -9.70
N VAL A 22 11.94 -8.13 -9.15
CA VAL A 22 10.50 -8.23 -8.89
C VAL A 22 9.73 -7.07 -9.53
N GLN A 23 8.47 -7.33 -9.88
CA GLN A 23 7.59 -6.32 -10.48
C GLN A 23 7.18 -5.22 -9.52
N SER A 24 6.80 -5.60 -8.31
CA SER A 24 6.43 -4.65 -7.29
C SER A 24 6.95 -5.12 -5.94
N PHE A 25 7.36 -4.18 -5.10
CA PHE A 25 7.84 -4.46 -3.75
C PHE A 25 7.36 -3.36 -2.79
N VAL A 26 6.98 -3.74 -1.57
CA VAL A 26 6.62 -2.76 -0.54
C VAL A 26 7.88 -2.39 0.24
N TYR A 27 8.24 -1.12 0.18
CA TYR A 27 9.38 -0.57 0.90
C TYR A 27 8.92 0.56 1.82
N LEU A 28 9.14 0.39 3.14
CA LEU A 28 8.77 1.38 4.17
C LEU A 28 7.30 1.83 4.08
N GLY A 29 6.39 0.90 3.74
CA GLY A 29 4.97 1.17 3.59
C GLY A 29 4.54 1.50 2.16
N SER A 30 5.44 1.97 1.29
CA SER A 30 5.08 2.35 -0.09
C SER A 30 5.25 1.18 -1.07
N LEU A 31 4.24 0.90 -1.88
CA LEU A 31 4.39 0.00 -3.02
C LEU A 31 5.19 0.68 -4.14
N ILE A 32 6.36 0.12 -4.42
CA ILE A 32 7.20 0.51 -5.55
C ILE A 32 6.94 -0.50 -6.67
N ASN A 33 6.51 -0.04 -7.83
CA ASN A 33 6.41 -0.85 -9.04
C ASN A 33 7.52 -0.50 -10.04
N ASN A 34 7.72 -1.40 -11.00
CA ASN A 34 8.64 -1.26 -12.12
C ASN A 34 8.16 -0.22 -13.14
N SER A 35 6.86 0.04 -13.27
CA SER A 35 6.37 1.09 -14.18
C SER A 35 6.63 2.53 -13.69
N GLY A 36 7.08 2.70 -12.45
CA GLY A 36 7.29 4.02 -11.83
C GLY A 36 5.99 4.77 -11.50
N SER A 37 4.82 4.20 -11.78
CA SER A 37 3.52 4.83 -11.54
C SER A 37 3.04 4.63 -10.10
N CYS A 38 2.45 5.68 -9.51
CA CYS A 38 1.82 5.59 -8.18
C CYS A 38 0.40 4.96 -8.20
N GLU A 39 -0.12 4.57 -9.37
CA GLU A 39 -1.51 4.09 -9.49
C GLU A 39 -1.81 2.90 -8.57
N ASN A 40 -0.92 1.91 -8.55
CA ASN A 40 -1.12 0.71 -7.73
C ASN A 40 -1.10 1.02 -6.23
N GLU A 41 -0.23 1.94 -5.80
CA GLU A 41 -0.16 2.39 -4.42
C GLU A 41 -1.43 3.17 -4.02
N ASN A 42 -1.86 4.11 -4.86
CA ASN A 42 -3.09 4.87 -4.65
C ASN A 42 -4.30 3.94 -4.57
N ARG A 43 -4.40 2.98 -5.49
CA ARG A 43 -5.45 1.96 -5.50
C ARG A 43 -5.45 1.15 -4.20
N ARG A 44 -4.28 0.73 -3.71
CA ARG A 44 -4.14 -0.02 -2.46
C ARG A 44 -4.61 0.80 -1.26
N ARG A 45 -4.15 2.05 -1.12
CA ARG A 45 -4.52 2.95 -0.01
C ARG A 45 -6.02 3.27 -0.01
N ILE A 46 -6.61 3.49 -1.18
CA ILE A 46 -8.06 3.69 -1.31
C ILE A 46 -8.82 2.45 -0.83
N GLN A 47 -8.39 1.25 -1.20
CA GLN A 47 -9.03 0.01 -0.75
C GLN A 47 -8.89 -0.19 0.77
N GLN A 48 -7.72 0.09 1.34
CA GLN A 48 -7.54 0.09 2.79
C GLN A 48 -8.50 1.08 3.47
N ALA A 49 -8.55 2.33 3.02
CA ALA A 49 -9.43 3.35 3.56
C ALA A 49 -10.90 2.90 3.50
N ARG A 50 -11.34 2.33 2.36
CA ARG A 50 -12.70 1.77 2.22
C ARG A 50 -12.99 0.69 3.25
N VAL A 51 -12.07 -0.25 3.43
CA VAL A 51 -12.22 -1.34 4.42
C VAL A 51 -12.30 -0.80 5.84
N VAL A 52 -11.45 0.17 6.18
CA VAL A 52 -11.41 0.81 7.50
C VAL A 52 -12.71 1.57 7.76
N ILE A 53 -13.27 2.30 6.79
CA ILE A 53 -14.51 3.04 6.98
C ILE A 53 -15.75 2.13 7.00
N THR A 54 -15.77 1.06 6.19
CA THR A 54 -17.01 0.28 6.01
C THR A 54 -17.17 -0.86 7.01
N LYS A 55 -16.10 -1.51 7.48
CA LYS A 55 -16.20 -2.73 8.29
C LYS A 55 -16.47 -2.49 9.79
N PRO A 56 -15.79 -1.58 10.51
CA PRO A 56 -15.93 -1.42 11.96
C PRO A 56 -17.13 -0.52 12.31
N THR A 57 -18.31 -0.90 11.85
CA THR A 57 -19.58 -0.16 12.04
C THR A 57 -19.90 0.12 13.51
N LYS A 58 -19.51 -0.77 14.43
CA LYS A 58 -19.67 -0.58 15.89
C LYS A 58 -18.89 0.64 16.38
N ILE A 59 -17.62 0.78 15.98
CA ILE A 59 -16.78 1.92 16.36
C ILE A 59 -17.39 3.22 15.82
N TRP A 60 -17.83 3.23 14.56
CA TRP A 60 -18.39 4.44 13.96
C TRP A 60 -19.70 4.90 14.59
N ARG A 61 -20.55 3.96 15.00
CA ARG A 61 -21.85 4.23 15.64
C ARG A 61 -21.76 4.55 17.13
N ASP A 62 -20.68 4.18 17.80
CA ASP A 62 -20.51 4.44 19.24
C ASP A 62 -20.35 5.93 19.51
N HIS A 63 -21.24 6.50 20.33
CA HIS A 63 -21.22 7.91 20.72
C HIS A 63 -20.20 8.22 21.82
N ASN A 64 -19.74 7.22 22.56
CA ASN A 64 -18.72 7.37 23.60
C ASN A 64 -17.31 7.54 23.00
N ILE A 65 -17.12 7.14 21.74
CA ILE A 65 -15.84 7.31 21.04
C ILE A 65 -15.82 8.66 20.35
N THR A 66 -14.85 9.50 20.73
CA THR A 66 -14.69 10.84 20.15
C THR A 66 -14.39 10.79 18.66
N LYS A 67 -14.76 11.87 17.94
CA LYS A 67 -14.38 12.04 16.53
C LYS A 67 -12.86 12.06 16.34
N ALA A 68 -12.11 12.61 17.28
CA ALA A 68 -10.65 12.66 17.22
C ALA A 68 -10.04 11.26 17.24
N THR A 69 -10.51 10.39 18.15
CA THR A 69 -10.06 8.98 18.23
C THR A 69 -10.43 8.21 16.96
N LYS A 70 -11.64 8.43 16.44
CA LYS A 70 -12.10 7.86 15.16
C LYS A 70 -11.20 8.27 14.00
N MET A 71 -10.81 9.55 13.92
CA MET A 71 -9.90 10.05 12.89
C MET A 71 -8.48 9.48 13.03
N SER A 72 -7.95 9.41 14.25
CA SER A 72 -6.64 8.81 14.52
C SER A 72 -6.61 7.33 14.08
N LEU A 73 -7.69 6.59 14.32
CA LEU A 73 -7.82 5.21 13.88
C LEU A 73 -7.75 5.11 12.35
N VAL A 74 -8.48 5.95 11.61
CA VAL A 74 -8.42 5.96 10.13
C VAL A 74 -7.00 6.24 9.63
N GLN A 75 -6.35 7.26 10.18
CA GLN A 75 -4.98 7.64 9.80
C GLN A 75 -3.97 6.53 10.08
N SER A 76 -4.14 5.81 11.20
CA SER A 76 -3.25 4.71 11.59
C SER A 76 -3.45 3.42 10.79
N LEU A 77 -4.54 3.26 10.05
CA LEU A 77 -4.87 2.02 9.35
C LEU A 77 -4.70 2.10 7.82
N VAL A 78 -4.38 3.28 7.29
CA VAL A 78 -4.11 3.48 5.86
C VAL A 78 -2.60 3.73 5.69
N PHE A 79 -1.89 2.73 5.17
CA PHE A 79 -0.42 2.72 5.00
C PHE A 79 -0.01 2.60 3.54
#